data_AF-A0A381YNA8-F1
#
_entry.id   AF-A0A381YNA8-F1
#
_cell.length_a   1.000
_cell.length_b   1.000
_cell.length_c   1.000
_cell.angle_alpha   90.00
_cell.angle_beta   90.00
_cell.angle_gamma   90.00
#
_symmetry.space_group_name_H-M   'P 1'
#
loop_
_entity.id
_entity.type
_entity.pdbx_description
1 polymer ?
#
loop_
_entity_poly.entity_id
_entity_poly.type
_entity_poly.pdbx_seq_one_letter_code
_entity_poly.pdbx_strand_id
1 'polypeptide(L)'
;MTRESQSLLPNIERLSFFNKNWKQIGIIFCLIILISFLFPRGEALQYSYKLNDITREPIIAPFTFPILKTVDNYEKDKKTEKKSVPFIFNRRKNVVDNQLLELDKFFKSINDLRSAIWRYNESKQLYYERKYHLTAEKAKNEFIADSTSLSIISEVFNKDYPFTASKDSSWNKYLTSNTDPRKLKDWLLHKNIVSQICKNRWSEGIYDISIDSIISNKVKINQGQVPIISKKQDFNSLEIAWIKAKEEYI
;
A
#
# COMPACT_ATOMS: atom_id res chain seq x y z
N MET A 1 -2.54 50.84 -99.74
CA MET A 1 -1.29 50.23 -99.27
C MET A 1 -1.66 49.01 -98.45
N THR A 2 -1.09 47.87 -98.81
CA THR A 2 -1.38 46.48 -98.40
C THR A 2 -1.46 46.22 -96.90
N ARG A 3 -2.39 45.36 -96.44
CA ARG A 3 -2.11 43.96 -96.04
C ARG A 3 -3.35 43.26 -95.48
N GLU A 4 -3.43 41.98 -95.84
CA GLU A 4 -4.38 40.95 -95.40
C GLU A 4 -4.33 40.70 -93.89
N SER A 5 -5.43 40.17 -93.34
CA SER A 5 -5.37 39.24 -92.22
C SER A 5 -6.47 38.19 -92.36
N GLN A 6 -6.02 36.94 -92.46
CA GLN A 6 -6.78 35.72 -92.69
C GLN A 6 -7.64 35.27 -91.50
N SER A 7 -8.63 34.45 -91.85
CA SER A 7 -9.16 33.29 -91.12
C SER A 7 -9.84 33.48 -89.77
N LEU A 8 -11.17 33.56 -89.82
CA LEU A 8 -12.04 32.93 -88.83
C LEU A 8 -13.16 32.23 -89.61
N LEU A 9 -13.22 30.89 -89.52
CA LEU A 9 -14.41 30.01 -89.56
C LEU A 9 -14.07 28.58 -90.07
N PRO A 10 -13.27 27.78 -89.33
CA PRO A 10 -13.20 26.33 -89.59
C PRO A 10 -14.39 25.54 -88.98
N ASN A 11 -15.40 26.23 -88.42
CA ASN A 11 -16.45 25.60 -87.60
C ASN A 11 -17.69 25.12 -88.37
N ILE A 12 -17.90 25.55 -89.62
CA ILE A 12 -19.12 25.22 -90.37
C ILE A 12 -19.05 23.82 -90.98
N GLU A 13 -17.88 23.40 -91.48
CA GLU A 13 -17.70 22.05 -92.03
C GLU A 13 -17.81 20.97 -90.94
N ARG A 14 -17.30 21.22 -89.72
CA ARG A 14 -17.45 20.30 -88.57
C ARG A 14 -18.92 20.04 -88.23
N LEU A 15 -19.78 21.07 -88.21
CA LEU A 15 -21.21 20.88 -87.92
C LEU A 15 -21.91 20.02 -88.97
N SER A 16 -21.54 20.17 -90.26
CA SER A 16 -22.13 19.39 -91.34
C SER A 16 -21.81 17.88 -91.25
N PHE A 17 -20.61 17.53 -90.77
CA PHE A 17 -20.19 16.15 -90.53
C PHE A 17 -21.01 15.48 -89.41
N PHE A 18 -21.24 16.18 -88.30
CA PHE A 18 -22.07 15.69 -87.19
C PHE A 18 -23.52 15.47 -87.62
N ASN A 19 -24.08 16.36 -88.45
CA ASN A 19 -25.45 16.23 -88.93
C ASN A 19 -25.61 15.09 -89.95
N LYS A 20 -24.63 14.90 -90.85
CA LYS A 20 -24.67 13.82 -91.85
C LYS A 20 -24.51 12.43 -91.22
N ASN A 21 -23.72 12.31 -90.15
CA ASN A 21 -23.36 11.03 -89.54
C ASN A 21 -24.03 10.76 -88.17
N TRP A 22 -25.05 11.53 -87.80
CA TRP A 22 -25.74 11.46 -86.49
C TRP A 22 -26.18 10.03 -86.11
N LYS A 23 -26.69 9.24 -87.07
CA LYS A 23 -27.13 7.86 -86.82
C LYS A 23 -25.97 6.93 -86.41
N GLN A 24 -24.80 7.06 -87.03
CA GLN A 24 -23.62 6.24 -86.70
C GLN A 24 -23.04 6.64 -85.34
N ILE A 25 -23.00 7.94 -85.04
CA ILE A 25 -22.55 8.46 -83.75
C ILE A 25 -23.48 7.97 -82.62
N GLY A 26 -24.80 7.97 -82.86
CA GLY A 26 -25.78 7.45 -81.90
C GLY A 26 -25.57 5.96 -81.58
N ILE A 27 -25.26 5.13 -82.58
CA ILE A 27 -24.98 3.70 -82.38
C ILE A 27 -23.72 3.49 -81.56
N ILE A 28 -22.63 4.18 -81.89
CA ILE A 28 -21.36 4.06 -81.16
C ILE A 28 -21.52 4.54 -79.72
N PHE A 29 -22.22 5.65 -79.50
CA PHE A 29 -22.47 6.18 -78.17
C PHE A 29 -23.31 5.22 -77.32
N CYS A 30 -24.38 4.65 -77.91
CA CYS A 30 -25.19 3.65 -77.24
C CYS A 30 -24.38 2.39 -76.89
N LEU A 31 -23.51 1.94 -77.80
CA LEU A 31 -22.62 0.80 -77.57
C LEU A 31 -21.66 1.06 -76.40
N ILE A 32 -21.06 2.25 -76.32
CA ILE A 32 -20.15 2.64 -75.23
C ILE A 32 -20.88 2.62 -73.89
N ILE A 33 -22.10 3.16 -73.83
CA ILE A 33 -22.92 3.13 -72.61
C ILE A 33 -23.23 1.69 -72.19
N LEU A 34 -23.61 0.84 -73.14
CA LEU A 34 -23.99 -0.55 -72.89
C LEU A 34 -22.80 -1.37 -72.37
N ILE A 35 -21.61 -1.20 -72.97
CA ILE A 35 -20.37 -1.83 -72.51
C ILE A 35 -19.99 -1.32 -71.10
N SER A 36 -20.17 -0.02 -70.82
CA SER A 36 -19.91 0.52 -69.49
C SER A 36 -20.85 -0.02 -68.41
N PHE A 37 -22.08 -0.41 -68.79
CA PHE A 37 -23.03 -1.02 -67.86
C PHE A 37 -22.74 -2.51 -67.61
N LEU A 38 -22.19 -3.19 -68.62
CA LEU A 38 -21.76 -4.60 -68.54
C LEU A 38 -20.51 -4.83 -67.67
N PHE A 39 -19.70 -3.81 -67.46
CA PHE A 39 -18.54 -3.85 -66.57
C PHE A 39 -18.76 -2.96 -65.33
N PRO A 40 -19.57 -3.40 -64.35
CA PRO A 40 -19.64 -2.71 -63.06
C PRO A 40 -18.22 -2.63 -62.47
N ARG A 41 -17.82 -1.42 -62.06
CA ARG A 41 -16.48 -1.09 -61.56
C ARG A 41 -15.90 -2.25 -60.76
N GLY A 42 -14.74 -2.77 -61.20
CA GLY A 42 -14.10 -3.92 -60.59
C GLY A 42 -13.89 -3.69 -59.11
N GLU A 43 -14.54 -4.51 -58.28
CA GLU A 43 -14.22 -4.56 -56.87
C GLU A 43 -12.78 -5.06 -56.75
N ALA A 44 -11.88 -4.17 -56.31
CA ALA A 44 -10.55 -4.59 -55.92
C ALA A 44 -10.71 -5.64 -54.82
N LEU A 45 -10.17 -6.85 -55.02
CA LEU A 45 -10.16 -7.90 -54.00
C LEU A 45 -9.37 -7.39 -52.79
N GLN A 46 -10.07 -6.82 -51.81
CA GLN A 46 -9.44 -6.10 -50.69
C GLN A 46 -8.57 -7.01 -49.78
N TYR A 47 -8.61 -8.34 -49.93
CA TYR A 47 -7.96 -9.28 -49.01
C TYR A 47 -7.41 -10.55 -49.67
N SER A 48 -6.61 -10.42 -50.73
CA SER A 48 -5.88 -11.54 -51.34
C SER A 48 -4.44 -11.64 -50.80
N TYR A 49 -4.27 -11.85 -49.49
CA TYR A 49 -2.95 -12.12 -48.92
C TYR A 49 -2.66 -13.62 -48.96
N LYS A 50 -1.50 -14.00 -49.49
CA LYS A 50 -1.01 -15.38 -49.44
C LYS A 50 -0.08 -15.58 -48.25
N LEU A 51 0.03 -16.82 -47.81
CA LEU A 51 0.99 -17.20 -46.77
C LEU A 51 2.41 -16.81 -47.25
N ASN A 52 3.09 -15.97 -46.45
CA ASN A 52 4.42 -15.35 -46.72
C ASN A 52 4.42 -14.01 -47.48
N ASP A 53 3.28 -13.36 -47.71
CA ASP A 53 3.29 -11.98 -48.21
C ASP A 53 3.75 -10.99 -47.13
N ILE A 54 4.63 -10.06 -47.50
CA ILE A 54 5.08 -8.97 -46.62
C ILE A 54 4.10 -7.81 -46.77
N THR A 55 3.23 -7.61 -45.78
CA THR A 55 2.23 -6.53 -45.80
C THR A 55 2.78 -5.21 -45.28
N ARG A 56 2.33 -4.11 -45.86
CA ARG A 56 2.66 -2.73 -45.41
C ARG A 56 1.73 -2.23 -44.31
N GLU A 57 0.57 -2.88 -44.17
CA GLU A 57 -0.46 -2.56 -43.17
C GLU A 57 -0.69 -3.79 -42.27
N PRO A 58 -1.04 -3.57 -40.99
CA PRO A 58 -1.34 -4.66 -40.08
C PRO A 58 -2.58 -5.42 -40.56
N ILE A 59 -2.47 -6.74 -40.66
CA ILE A 59 -3.60 -7.61 -40.97
C ILE A 59 -4.47 -7.72 -39.72
N ILE A 60 -5.63 -7.08 -39.73
CA ILE A 60 -6.61 -7.16 -38.65
C ILE A 60 -7.71 -8.13 -39.09
N ALA A 61 -8.03 -9.11 -38.25
CA ALA A 61 -9.12 -10.04 -38.53
C ALA A 61 -10.45 -9.26 -38.66
N PRO A 62 -11.30 -9.54 -39.67
CA PRO A 62 -12.55 -8.82 -39.89
C PRO A 62 -13.62 -9.13 -38.82
N PHE A 63 -13.36 -10.11 -37.96
CA PHE A 63 -14.21 -10.46 -36.84
C PHE A 63 -13.38 -10.65 -35.58
N THR A 64 -13.98 -10.31 -34.44
CA THR A 64 -13.45 -10.62 -33.12
C THR A 64 -14.00 -11.97 -32.70
N PHE A 65 -13.16 -12.87 -32.17
CA PHE A 65 -13.65 -14.12 -31.63
C PHE A 65 -14.50 -13.83 -30.38
N PRO A 66 -15.73 -14.36 -30.28
CA PRO A 66 -16.52 -14.22 -29.06
C PRO A 66 -15.80 -14.95 -27.91
N ILE A 67 -15.80 -14.36 -26.72
CA ILE A 67 -15.29 -15.04 -25.53
C ILE A 67 -16.26 -16.19 -25.21
N LEU A 68 -15.89 -17.42 -25.58
CA LEU A 68 -16.68 -18.63 -25.35
C LEU A 68 -16.69 -19.09 -23.88
N LYS A 69 -16.58 -18.16 -22.92
CA LYS A 69 -16.63 -18.48 -21.49
C LYS A 69 -18.03 -18.22 -20.96
N THR A 70 -18.54 -19.16 -20.16
CA THR A 70 -19.71 -18.90 -19.32
C THR A 70 -19.41 -17.76 -18.35
N VAL A 71 -20.46 -17.08 -17.89
CA VAL A 71 -20.34 -15.99 -16.89
C VAL A 71 -19.62 -16.49 -15.64
N ASP A 72 -19.91 -17.70 -15.19
CA ASP A 72 -19.27 -18.32 -14.03
C ASP A 72 -17.77 -18.55 -14.22
N ASN A 73 -17.36 -19.02 -15.41
CA ASN A 73 -15.94 -19.21 -15.72
C ASN A 73 -15.21 -17.87 -15.79
N TYR A 74 -15.83 -16.85 -16.39
CA TYR A 74 -15.28 -15.51 -16.43
C TYR A 74 -15.08 -14.92 -15.02
N GLU A 75 -16.07 -15.02 -14.15
CA GLU A 75 -15.96 -14.53 -12.77
C GLU A 75 -14.95 -15.34 -11.93
N LYS A 76 -14.82 -16.65 -12.17
CA LYS A 76 -13.78 -17.48 -11.55
C LYS A 76 -12.38 -17.06 -11.99
N ASP A 77 -12.18 -16.80 -13.28
CA ASP A 77 -10.90 -16.35 -13.83
C ASP A 77 -10.54 -14.97 -13.27
N LYS A 78 -11.49 -14.03 -13.25
CA LYS A 78 -11.32 -12.72 -12.64
C LYS A 78 -10.94 -12.79 -11.17
N LYS A 79 -11.55 -13.69 -10.38
CA LYS A 79 -11.17 -13.93 -8.99
C LYS A 79 -9.76 -14.52 -8.87
N THR A 80 -9.40 -15.44 -9.75
CA THR A 80 -8.06 -16.07 -9.79
C THR A 80 -6.99 -15.04 -10.12
N GLU A 81 -7.24 -14.19 -11.11
CA GLU A 81 -6.31 -13.14 -11.53
C GLU A 81 -6.15 -12.06 -10.46
N LYS A 82 -7.25 -11.64 -9.81
CA LYS A 82 -7.15 -10.75 -8.64
C LYS A 82 -6.29 -11.33 -7.52
N LYS A 83 -6.26 -12.66 -7.35
CA LYS A 83 -5.44 -13.34 -6.35
C LYS A 83 -3.97 -13.53 -6.79
N SER A 84 -3.66 -13.42 -8.08
CA SER A 84 -2.31 -13.59 -8.63
C SER A 84 -1.44 -12.35 -8.39
N VAL A 85 -2.06 -11.17 -8.43
CA VAL A 85 -1.40 -9.88 -8.26
C VAL A 85 -0.98 -9.69 -6.80
N PRO A 86 0.33 -9.53 -6.49
CA PRO A 86 0.79 -9.45 -5.11
C PRO A 86 0.40 -8.12 -4.46
N PHE A 87 -0.05 -8.20 -3.20
CA PHE A 87 -0.32 -7.00 -2.39
C PHE A 87 1.00 -6.38 -1.92
N ILE A 88 1.13 -5.05 -1.97
CA ILE A 88 2.41 -4.37 -1.69
C ILE A 88 2.40 -3.81 -0.27
N PHE A 89 3.43 -4.15 0.51
CA PHE A 89 3.68 -3.62 1.85
C PHE A 89 5.06 -2.97 1.94
N ASN A 90 5.19 -1.99 2.82
CA ASN A 90 6.44 -1.31 3.10
C ASN A 90 6.89 -1.59 4.52
N ARG A 91 8.10 -2.14 4.70
CA ARG A 91 8.66 -2.38 6.04
C ARG A 91 9.14 -1.07 6.65
N ARG A 92 8.52 -0.65 7.75
CA ARG A 92 8.83 0.61 8.44
C ARG A 92 9.80 0.38 9.60
N LYS A 93 11.11 0.48 9.33
CA LYS A 93 12.15 0.30 10.36
C LYS A 93 12.11 1.41 11.43
N ASN A 94 11.84 2.65 11.03
CA ASN A 94 11.74 3.79 11.94
C ASN A 94 10.68 3.59 13.05
N VAL A 95 9.58 2.91 12.74
CA VAL A 95 8.54 2.59 13.73
C VAL A 95 9.10 1.64 14.79
N VAL A 96 9.83 0.60 14.38
CA VAL A 96 10.46 -0.36 15.30
C VAL A 96 11.46 0.34 16.23
N ASP A 97 12.34 1.16 15.67
CA ASP A 97 13.35 1.87 16.45
C ASP A 97 12.70 2.84 17.46
N ASN A 98 11.67 3.58 17.06
CA ASN A 98 10.91 4.46 17.96
C ASN A 98 10.19 3.68 19.06
N GLN A 99 9.57 2.54 18.75
CA GLN A 99 8.86 1.74 19.75
C GLN A 99 9.82 1.14 20.79
N LEU A 100 11.05 0.77 20.39
CA LEU A 100 12.08 0.34 21.34
C LEU A 100 12.50 1.46 22.29
N LEU A 101 12.59 2.70 21.79
CA LEU A 101 12.90 3.87 22.63
C LEU A 101 11.77 4.16 23.63
N GLU A 102 10.51 4.08 23.21
CA GLU A 102 9.36 4.28 24.10
C GLU A 102 9.27 3.19 25.17
N LEU A 103 9.58 1.94 24.82
CA LEU A 103 9.68 0.84 25.78
C LEU A 103 10.78 1.10 26.81
N ASP A 104 11.97 1.57 26.39
CA ASP A 104 13.05 1.91 27.31
C ASP A 104 12.67 3.06 28.26
N LYS A 105 12.00 4.10 27.75
CA LYS A 105 11.46 5.19 28.56
C LYS A 105 10.46 4.67 29.59
N PHE A 106 9.51 3.84 29.18
CA PHE A 106 8.51 3.28 30.08
C PHE A 106 9.13 2.55 31.27
N PHE A 107 10.08 1.66 31.03
CA PHE A 107 10.72 0.91 32.11
C PHE A 107 11.59 1.79 33.02
N LYS A 108 12.21 2.86 32.50
CA LYS A 108 12.87 3.88 33.32
C LYS A 108 11.88 4.61 34.21
N SER A 109 10.77 5.07 33.66
CA SER A 109 9.70 5.76 34.39
C SER A 109 9.11 4.87 35.49
N ILE A 110 8.99 3.56 35.27
CA ILE A 110 8.61 2.60 36.32
C ILE A 110 9.62 2.60 37.47
N ASN A 111 10.91 2.51 37.15
CA ASN A 111 11.95 2.49 38.17
C ASN A 111 11.98 3.80 38.97
N ASP A 112 11.77 4.93 38.31
CA ASP A 112 11.71 6.25 38.95
C ASP A 112 10.51 6.36 39.89
N LEU A 113 9.33 5.90 39.45
CA LEU A 113 8.13 5.83 40.28
C LEU A 113 8.33 4.91 41.50
N ARG A 114 8.83 3.69 41.30
CA ARG A 114 9.15 2.75 42.39
C ARG A 114 10.13 3.36 43.38
N SER A 115 11.17 4.05 42.88
CA SER A 115 12.18 4.70 43.72
C SER A 115 11.58 5.85 44.55
N ALA A 116 10.67 6.63 43.97
CA ALA A 116 9.96 7.70 44.67
C ALA A 116 9.04 7.15 45.77
N ILE A 117 8.29 6.07 45.48
CA ILE A 117 7.45 5.38 46.47
C ILE A 117 8.30 4.88 47.64
N TRP A 118 9.43 4.24 47.33
CA TRP A 118 10.35 3.73 48.36
C TRP A 118 10.90 4.86 49.24
N ARG A 119 11.40 5.95 48.65
CA ARG A 119 11.93 7.10 49.40
C ARG A 119 10.88 7.70 50.33
N TYR A 120 9.67 7.89 49.84
CA TYR A 120 8.54 8.37 50.64
C TYR A 120 8.25 7.46 51.83
N ASN A 121 8.24 6.14 51.64
CA ASN A 121 7.98 5.20 52.73
C ASN A 121 9.09 5.24 53.79
N GLU A 122 10.35 5.31 53.37
CA GLU A 122 11.51 5.42 54.26
C GLU A 122 11.50 6.74 55.04
N SER A 123 11.31 7.89 54.37
CA SER A 123 11.28 9.18 55.06
C SER A 123 10.05 9.34 55.97
N LYS A 124 8.91 8.73 55.59
CA LYS A 124 7.73 8.62 56.46
C LYS A 124 8.04 7.85 57.73
N GLN A 125 8.66 6.67 57.62
CA GLN A 125 9.05 5.87 58.78
C GLN A 125 10.05 6.64 59.66
N LEU A 126 11.08 7.24 59.05
CA LEU A 126 12.11 8.02 59.72
C LEU A 126 11.55 9.21 60.50
N TYR A 127 10.58 9.92 59.92
CA TYR A 127 9.89 11.03 60.57
C TYR A 127 9.13 10.57 61.82
N TYR A 128 8.42 9.44 61.74
CA TYR A 128 7.71 8.90 62.90
C TYR A 128 8.65 8.44 64.00
N GLU A 129 9.76 7.77 63.66
CA GLU A 129 10.78 7.34 64.62
C GLU A 129 11.46 8.54 65.30
N ARG A 130 11.74 9.61 64.56
CA ARG A 130 12.48 10.78 65.05
C ARG A 130 11.60 11.88 65.63
N LYS A 131 10.30 11.66 65.78
CA LYS A 131 9.31 12.71 66.16
C LYS A 131 9.69 13.52 67.40
N TYR A 132 10.38 12.91 68.38
CA TYR A 132 10.79 13.56 69.64
C TYR A 132 12.31 13.77 69.74
N HIS A 133 13.06 13.57 68.66
CA HIS A 133 14.51 13.79 68.62
C HIS A 133 14.85 15.20 68.12
N LEU A 134 16.06 15.68 68.44
CA LEU A 134 16.58 16.97 67.93
C LEU A 134 16.62 17.05 66.40
N THR A 135 16.61 15.90 65.71
CA THR A 135 16.61 15.79 64.25
C THR A 135 15.20 15.69 63.64
N ALA A 136 14.14 15.87 64.43
CA ALA A 136 12.74 15.78 63.98
C ALA A 136 12.42 16.73 62.83
N GLU A 137 12.89 17.98 62.91
CA GLU A 137 12.63 19.00 61.87
C GLU A 137 13.26 18.61 60.53
N LYS A 138 14.50 18.10 60.55
CA LYS A 138 15.16 17.58 59.36
C LYS A 138 14.38 16.42 58.75
N ALA A 139 13.98 15.44 59.56
CA ALA A 139 13.20 14.29 59.09
C ALA A 139 11.82 14.70 58.53
N LYS A 140 11.17 15.71 59.12
CA LYS A 140 9.92 16.29 58.63
C LYS A 140 10.12 16.94 57.24
N ASN A 141 11.17 17.72 57.07
CA ASN A 141 11.46 18.39 55.80
C ASN A 141 11.78 17.38 54.69
N GLU A 142 12.55 16.32 55.00
CA GLU A 142 12.81 15.20 54.08
C GLU A 142 11.50 14.50 53.68
N PHE A 143 10.62 14.20 54.64
CA PHE A 143 9.32 13.59 54.37
C PHE A 143 8.43 14.46 53.44
N ILE A 144 8.35 15.77 53.69
CA ILE A 144 7.58 16.69 52.85
C ILE A 144 8.15 16.76 51.42
N ALA A 145 9.48 16.81 51.30
CA ALA A 145 10.15 16.84 50.00
C ALA A 145 9.89 15.57 49.20
N ASP A 146 10.02 14.39 49.81
CA ASP A 146 9.78 13.11 49.16
C ASP A 146 8.30 12.92 48.79
N SER A 147 7.37 13.35 49.65
CA SER A 147 5.93 13.35 49.34
C SER A 147 5.61 14.22 48.12
N THR A 148 6.24 15.39 48.01
CA THR A 148 6.07 16.29 46.86
C THR A 148 6.65 15.66 45.59
N SER A 149 7.86 15.09 45.68
CA SER A 149 8.50 14.40 44.55
C SER A 149 7.66 13.21 44.06
N LEU A 150 7.10 12.42 44.97
CA LEU A 150 6.23 11.29 44.61
C LEU A 150 4.97 11.76 43.88
N SER A 151 4.34 12.83 44.36
CA SER A 151 3.14 13.39 43.72
C SER A 151 3.43 13.80 42.28
N ILE A 152 4.53 14.53 42.04
CA ILE A 152 4.91 15.00 40.70
C ILE A 152 5.21 13.81 39.77
N ILE A 153 6.03 12.85 40.23
CA ILE A 153 6.41 11.70 39.41
C ILE A 153 5.19 10.83 39.10
N SER A 154 4.30 10.62 40.08
CA SER A 154 3.08 9.85 39.87
C SER A 154 2.12 10.54 38.90
N GLU A 155 1.98 11.86 38.96
CA GLU A 155 1.15 12.62 38.02
C GLU A 155 1.67 12.50 36.58
N VAL A 156 2.98 12.71 36.38
CA VAL A 156 3.62 12.55 35.07
C VAL A 156 3.49 11.12 34.56
N PHE A 157 3.75 10.12 35.40
CA PHE A 157 3.64 8.71 35.02
C PHE A 157 2.22 8.33 34.60
N ASN A 158 1.21 8.74 35.36
CA ASN A 158 -0.19 8.45 35.06
C ASN A 158 -0.67 9.14 33.79
N LYS A 159 -0.15 10.34 33.50
CA LYS A 159 -0.43 11.07 32.26
C LYS A 159 0.17 10.36 31.05
N ASP A 160 1.42 9.91 31.14
CA ASP A 160 2.13 9.28 30.03
C ASP A 160 1.69 7.82 29.81
N TYR A 161 1.27 7.14 30.88
CA TYR A 161 0.91 5.71 30.87
C TYR A 161 -0.46 5.44 31.52
N PRO A 162 -1.57 5.99 30.99
CA PRO A 162 -2.88 5.93 31.62
C PRO A 162 -3.44 4.50 31.74
N PHE A 163 -2.98 3.56 30.90
CA PHE A 163 -3.38 2.15 30.97
C PHE A 163 -3.00 1.48 32.30
N THR A 164 -1.98 2.01 32.99
CA THR A 164 -1.53 1.51 34.29
C THR A 164 -2.47 1.86 35.44
N ALA A 165 -3.30 2.90 35.26
CA ALA A 165 -4.32 3.32 36.22
C ALA A 165 -5.64 2.56 36.09
N SER A 166 -5.73 1.62 35.15
CA SER A 166 -6.91 0.75 35.00
C SER A 166 -7.13 -0.08 36.28
N LYS A 167 -8.39 -0.45 36.53
CA LYS A 167 -8.83 -1.10 37.79
C LYS A 167 -8.20 -2.49 38.02
N ASP A 168 -7.46 -3.02 37.05
CA ASP A 168 -6.75 -4.29 37.18
C ASP A 168 -5.60 -4.17 38.18
N SER A 169 -5.73 -4.92 39.29
CA SER A 169 -4.79 -4.93 40.41
C SER A 169 -3.36 -5.39 40.06
N SER A 170 -3.17 -5.91 38.85
CA SER A 170 -1.91 -6.47 38.36
C SER A 170 -0.80 -5.41 38.28
N TRP A 171 -1.11 -4.21 37.80
CA TRP A 171 -0.12 -3.13 37.68
C TRP A 171 0.28 -2.59 39.04
N ASN A 172 -0.66 -2.43 39.97
CA ASN A 172 -0.35 -1.96 41.33
C ASN A 172 0.68 -2.86 42.02
N LYS A 173 0.57 -4.19 41.87
CA LYS A 173 1.55 -5.14 42.40
C LYS A 173 2.93 -5.00 41.76
N TYR A 174 2.99 -4.63 40.48
CA TYR A 174 4.26 -4.40 39.79
C TYR A 174 4.84 -3.02 40.13
N LEU A 175 4.03 -1.98 40.27
CA LEU A 175 4.49 -0.61 40.53
C LEU A 175 4.88 -0.40 42.00
N THR A 176 4.39 -1.24 42.91
CA THR A 176 4.75 -1.22 44.33
C THR A 176 5.75 -2.33 44.64
N SER A 177 6.85 -1.97 45.30
CA SER A 177 7.87 -2.91 45.77
C SER A 177 8.19 -2.60 47.23
N ASN A 178 8.16 -3.63 48.09
CA ASN A 178 8.55 -3.51 49.49
C ASN A 178 10.07 -3.50 49.68
N THR A 179 10.80 -3.83 48.62
CA THR A 179 12.25 -3.96 48.58
C THR A 179 12.87 -2.79 47.81
N ASP A 180 14.05 -2.36 48.25
CA ASP A 180 14.79 -1.22 47.68
C ASP A 180 14.97 -1.37 46.15
N PRO A 181 14.30 -0.53 45.34
CA PRO A 181 14.40 -0.56 43.88
C PRO A 181 15.83 -0.33 43.37
N ARG A 182 16.70 0.32 44.14
CA ARG A 182 18.10 0.56 43.76
C ARG A 182 18.93 -0.72 43.75
N LYS A 183 18.56 -1.69 44.59
CA LYS A 183 19.21 -3.01 44.67
C LYS A 183 18.58 -3.99 43.69
N LEU A 184 17.29 -3.83 43.39
CA LEU A 184 16.55 -4.65 42.45
C LEU A 184 16.64 -4.10 41.03
N LYS A 185 17.49 -4.71 40.22
CA LYS A 185 17.57 -4.46 38.77
C LYS A 185 16.58 -5.32 37.98
N ASP A 186 15.47 -5.71 38.59
CA ASP A 186 14.44 -6.58 38.00
C ASP A 186 13.79 -5.91 36.78
N TRP A 187 13.53 -4.61 36.84
CA TRP A 187 12.97 -3.83 35.74
C TRP A 187 13.86 -3.89 34.48
N LEU A 188 15.19 -3.98 34.64
CA LEU A 188 16.12 -4.09 33.52
C LEU A 188 16.01 -5.46 32.85
N LEU A 189 15.89 -6.51 33.65
CA LEU A 189 15.69 -7.88 33.16
C LEU A 189 14.35 -7.99 32.42
N HIS A 190 13.27 -7.48 33.01
CA HIS A 190 11.96 -7.43 32.36
C HIS A 190 12.00 -6.62 31.06
N LYS A 191 12.65 -5.45 31.06
CA LYS A 191 12.85 -4.65 29.85
C LYS A 191 13.51 -5.44 28.74
N ASN A 192 14.59 -6.16 29.08
CA ASN A 192 15.34 -6.94 28.10
C ASN A 192 14.50 -8.08 27.52
N ILE A 193 13.75 -8.80 28.37
CA ILE A 193 12.83 -9.87 27.94
C ILE A 193 11.78 -9.30 26.99
N VAL A 194 11.03 -8.27 27.40
CA VAL A 194 9.97 -7.69 26.55
C VAL A 194 10.57 -7.11 25.26
N SER A 195 11.72 -6.44 25.33
CA SER A 195 12.41 -5.92 24.13
C SER A 195 12.78 -7.04 23.17
N GLN A 196 13.25 -8.18 23.67
CA GLN A 196 13.64 -9.31 22.84
C GLN A 196 12.42 -9.95 22.17
N ILE A 197 11.34 -10.16 22.92
CA ILE A 197 10.08 -10.68 22.39
C ILE A 197 9.57 -9.74 21.28
N CYS A 198 9.52 -8.43 21.52
CA CYS A 198 9.10 -7.46 20.51
C CYS A 198 9.99 -7.51 19.25
N LYS A 199 11.32 -7.58 19.41
CA LYS A 199 12.26 -7.72 18.28
C LYS A 199 12.01 -9.01 17.49
N ASN A 200 11.77 -10.12 18.17
CA ASN A 200 11.44 -11.40 17.52
C ASN A 200 10.15 -11.26 16.70
N ARG A 201 9.07 -10.72 17.27
CA ARG A 201 7.80 -10.49 16.55
C ARG A 201 7.98 -9.55 15.35
N TRP A 202 8.71 -8.45 15.49
CA TRP A 202 8.98 -7.52 14.39
C TRP A 202 9.92 -8.09 13.33
N SER A 203 10.79 -9.03 13.69
CA SER A 203 11.67 -9.73 12.75
C SER A 203 10.87 -10.64 11.83
N GLU A 204 9.93 -11.41 12.39
CA GLU A 204 8.95 -12.23 11.66
C GLU A 204 8.03 -11.38 10.79
N GLY A 205 7.67 -10.19 11.28
CA GLY A 205 6.84 -9.22 10.58
C GLY A 205 5.36 -9.38 10.91
N ILE A 206 4.70 -8.22 11.00
CA ILE A 206 3.31 -8.08 11.41
C ILE A 206 2.63 -7.18 10.39
N TYR A 207 1.49 -7.62 9.84
CA TYR A 207 0.67 -6.77 8.99
C TYR A 207 -0.04 -5.69 9.81
N ASP A 208 -0.19 -4.52 9.21
CA ASP A 208 -1.01 -3.41 9.72
C ASP A 208 -2.50 -3.58 9.43
N ILE A 209 -2.86 -4.63 8.66
CA ILE A 209 -4.23 -5.00 8.31
C ILE A 209 -4.49 -6.48 8.62
N SER A 210 -5.76 -6.88 8.68
CA SER A 210 -6.14 -8.29 8.84
C SER A 210 -5.68 -9.13 7.64
N ILE A 211 -5.20 -10.35 7.88
CA ILE A 211 -4.79 -11.29 6.81
C ILE A 211 -5.96 -11.59 5.86
N ASP A 212 -7.20 -11.58 6.35
CA ASP A 212 -8.39 -11.84 5.54
C ASP A 212 -8.69 -10.74 4.54
N SER A 213 -8.22 -9.52 4.81
CA SER A 213 -8.32 -8.39 3.88
C SER A 213 -7.34 -8.50 2.71
N ILE A 214 -6.31 -9.35 2.83
CA ILE A 214 -5.34 -9.61 1.78
C ILE A 214 -5.94 -10.63 0.80
N ILE A 215 -6.52 -10.10 -0.28
CA ILE A 215 -7.14 -10.89 -1.35
C ILE A 215 -6.08 -11.78 -2.05
N SER A 216 -4.87 -11.25 -2.24
CA SER A 216 -3.80 -11.94 -2.95
C SER A 216 -3.26 -13.15 -2.21
N ASN A 217 -2.81 -14.17 -2.95
CA ASN A 217 -2.07 -15.29 -2.39
C ASN A 217 -0.62 -14.93 -2.06
N LYS A 218 -0.09 -13.88 -2.70
CA LYS A 218 1.30 -13.42 -2.55
C LYS A 218 1.33 -11.99 -2.03
N VAL A 219 2.38 -11.67 -1.31
CA VAL A 219 2.67 -10.32 -0.85
C VAL A 219 4.05 -9.92 -1.33
N LYS A 220 4.20 -8.64 -1.64
CA LYS A 220 5.46 -8.01 -2.01
C LYS A 220 5.86 -7.06 -0.90
N ILE A 221 7.00 -7.32 -0.27
CA ILE A 221 7.52 -6.53 0.84
C ILE A 221 8.67 -5.67 0.34
N ASN A 222 8.51 -4.36 0.41
CA ASN A 222 9.56 -3.40 0.15
C ASN A 222 10.34 -3.16 1.46
N GLN A 223 11.59 -3.62 1.50
CA GLN A 223 12.45 -3.51 2.70
C GLN A 223 13.85 -2.97 2.40
N GLY A 224 13.98 -2.15 1.34
CA GLY A 224 15.23 -1.57 0.91
C GLY A 224 15.32 -1.55 -0.61
N GLN A 225 16.47 -1.94 -1.15
CA GLN A 225 16.75 -1.90 -2.59
C GLN A 225 16.04 -3.00 -3.38
N VAL A 226 15.86 -4.19 -2.79
CA VAL A 226 15.25 -5.33 -3.47
C VAL A 226 13.97 -5.75 -2.74
N PRO A 227 12.80 -5.67 -3.40
CA PRO A 227 11.56 -6.14 -2.81
C PRO A 227 11.49 -7.66 -2.83
N ILE A 228 10.96 -8.26 -1.76
CA ILE A 228 10.80 -9.71 -1.65
C ILE A 228 9.34 -10.08 -1.92
N ILE A 229 9.14 -11.16 -2.68
CA ILE A 229 7.81 -11.75 -2.88
C ILE A 229 7.71 -13.00 -2.02
N SER A 230 6.70 -13.04 -1.17
CA SER A 230 6.46 -14.11 -0.19
C SER A 230 4.98 -14.52 -0.19
N LYS A 231 4.63 -15.61 0.50
CA LYS A 231 3.24 -15.99 0.68
C LYS A 231 2.62 -15.14 1.78
N LYS A 232 1.30 -14.92 1.70
CA LYS A 232 0.61 -14.12 2.72
C LYS A 232 0.75 -14.70 4.13
N GLN A 233 0.86 -16.02 4.26
CA GLN A 233 0.97 -16.75 5.53
C GLN A 233 2.36 -16.72 6.17
N ASP A 234 3.37 -16.22 5.45
CA ASP A 234 4.75 -16.16 5.98
C ASP A 234 4.90 -15.07 7.07
N PHE A 235 3.90 -14.19 7.24
CA PHE A 235 3.87 -13.09 8.20
C PHE A 235 2.64 -13.20 9.11
N ASN A 236 2.70 -12.52 10.26
CA ASN A 236 1.67 -12.63 11.29
C ASN A 236 0.63 -11.50 11.20
N SER A 237 -0.60 -11.78 11.63
CA SER A 237 -1.54 -10.74 12.05
C SER A 237 -1.16 -10.22 13.43
N LEU A 238 -1.73 -9.08 13.84
CA LEU A 238 -1.53 -8.54 15.19
C LEU A 238 -1.94 -9.54 16.27
N GLU A 239 -3.06 -10.24 16.08
CA GLU A 239 -3.56 -11.24 17.02
C GLU A 239 -2.62 -12.45 17.14
N ILE A 240 -2.16 -13.00 16.02
CA ILE A 240 -1.21 -14.13 16.03
C ILE A 240 0.12 -13.70 16.67
N ALA A 241 0.59 -12.48 16.36
CA ALA A 241 1.80 -11.94 16.96
C ALA A 241 1.65 -11.77 18.48
N TRP A 242 0.48 -11.36 18.96
CA TRP A 242 0.16 -11.26 20.38
C TRP A 242 0.14 -12.62 21.08
N ILE A 243 -0.50 -13.62 20.48
CA ILE A 243 -0.56 -14.99 21.03
C ILE A 243 0.86 -15.55 21.16
N LYS A 244 1.67 -15.48 20.09
CA LYS A 244 3.07 -15.94 20.12
C LYS A 244 3.91 -15.19 21.15
N ALA A 245 3.72 -13.87 21.29
CA ALA A 245 4.44 -13.08 22.28
C ALA A 245 4.11 -13.52 23.72
N LYS A 246 2.84 -13.90 23.96
CA LYS A 246 2.40 -14.42 25.25
C LYS A 246 2.97 -15.81 25.53
N GLU A 247 3.01 -16.69 24.53
CA GLU A 247 3.64 -18.02 24.65
C GLU A 247 5.14 -17.92 24.93
N GLU A 248 5.85 -16.99 24.30
CA GLU A 248 7.29 -16.76 24.50
C GLU A 248 7.61 -16.17 25.88
N TYR A 249 6.63 -15.55 26.54
CA TYR A 249 6.78 -14.95 27.87
C TYR A 249 6.53 -15.94 29.02
N ILE A 250 5.78 -17.03 28.78
CA ILE A 250 5.42 -18.07 29.76
C ILE A 250 6.53 -19.11 29.86
#